data_AF-A0A9E3LV35-F1
#
_entry.id   AF-A0A9E3LV35-F1
#
_cell.length_a   1.000
_cell.length_b   1.000
_cell.length_c   1.000
_cell.angle_alpha   90.00
_cell.angle_beta   90.00
_cell.angle_gamma   90.00
#
_symmetry.space_group_name_H-M   'P 1'
#
loop_
_entity.id
_entity.type
_entity.pdbx_description
1 polymer ?
#
loop_
_entity_poly.entity_id
_entity_poly.type
_entity_poly.pdbx_seq_one_letter_code
_entity_poly.pdbx_strand_id
1 'polypeptide(L)' 'MSFKTRGSAAVDKAQRRLALLKSINEHLDLGNGLTIEAYNQLIDNIRTKLEAHNMLLLGLKQKLSPNVA' A
#
# COMPACT_ATOMS: atom_id res chain seq x y z
N MET A 1 -4.37 -1.94 23.74
CA MET A 1 -4.91 -1.28 22.53
C MET A 1 -4.00 -1.57 21.33
N SER A 2 -4.38 -2.56 20.51
CA SER A 2 -3.61 -2.90 19.31
C SER A 2 -3.95 -1.95 18.17
N PHE A 3 -3.15 -0.91 18.03
CA PHE A 3 -3.09 -0.12 16.80
C PHE A 3 -2.54 -1.02 15.70
N LYS A 4 -3.43 -1.77 15.04
CA LYS A 4 -3.08 -2.55 13.86
C LYS A 4 -2.59 -1.55 12.83
N THR A 5 -1.36 -1.73 12.36
CA THR A 5 -0.95 -1.19 11.06
C THR A 5 -2.10 -1.50 10.11
N ARG A 6 -2.77 -0.47 9.57
CA ARG A 6 -3.87 -0.72 8.64
C ARG A 6 -3.21 -1.26 7.39
N GLY A 7 -3.08 -2.59 7.31
CA GLY A 7 -2.88 -3.27 6.05
C GLY A 7 -3.98 -2.75 5.13
N SER A 8 -3.58 -1.99 4.11
CA SER A 8 -4.54 -1.35 3.24
C SER A 8 -5.15 -2.45 2.39
N ALA A 9 -6.42 -2.78 2.65
CA ALA A 9 -7.16 -3.76 1.83
C ALA A 9 -7.16 -3.36 0.35
N ALA A 10 -7.01 -2.06 0.05
CA ALA A 10 -6.83 -1.56 -1.30
C ALA A 10 -5.52 -2.03 -1.95
N VAL A 11 -4.42 -2.08 -1.21
CA VAL A 11 -3.12 -2.60 -1.70
C VAL A 11 -3.20 -4.10 -1.96
N ASP A 12 -3.80 -4.86 -1.04
CA ASP A 12 -3.98 -6.31 -1.20
C ASP A 12 -4.86 -6.64 -2.42
N LYS A 13 -5.95 -5.88 -2.58
CA LYS A 13 -6.84 -5.98 -3.75
C LYS A 13 -6.12 -5.58 -5.04
N ALA A 14 -5.27 -4.55 -5.02
CA ALA A 14 -4.48 -4.14 -6.17
C ALA A 14 -3.44 -5.21 -6.55
N GLN A 15 -2.73 -5.80 -5.59
CA GLN A 15 -1.79 -6.91 -5.83
C GLN A 15 -2.49 -8.13 -6.42
N ARG A 16 -3.64 -8.55 -5.88
CA ARG A 16 -4.43 -9.65 -6.47
C ARG A 16 -4.86 -9.33 -7.89
N ARG A 17 -5.29 -8.10 -8.15
CA ARG A 17 -5.70 -7.67 -9.50
C ARG A 17 -4.53 -7.69 -10.47
N LEU A 18 -3.34 -7.25 -10.06
CA LEU A 18 -2.11 -7.35 -10.86
C LEU A 18 -1.72 -8.81 -11.15
N ALA A 19 -1.81 -9.69 -10.16
CA ALA A 19 -1.50 -11.11 -10.34
C ALA A 19 -2.45 -11.80 -11.33
N LEU A 20 -3.74 -11.47 -11.27
CA LEU A 20 -4.73 -11.95 -12.23
C LEU A 20 -4.46 -11.40 -13.64
N LEU A 21 -4.13 -10.12 -13.76
CA LEU A 21 -3.80 -9.50 -15.06
C LEU A 21 -2.54 -10.13 -15.67
N LYS A 22 -1.48 -10.34 -14.87
CA LYS A 22 -0.25 -11.05 -15.30
C LYS A 22 -0.53 -12.48 -15.74
N SER A 23 -1.43 -13.19 -15.05
CA SER A 23 -1.80 -14.56 -15.41
C SER A 23 -2.57 -14.65 -16.73
N ILE A 24 -3.22 -13.56 -17.16
CA ILE A 24 -3.92 -13.49 -18.43
C ILE A 24 -2.93 -13.12 -19.54
N ASN A 25 -2.13 -12.08 -19.31
CA ASN A 25 -1.10 -11.64 -20.23
C ASN A 25 -0.04 -10.82 -19.47
N GLU A 26 1.21 -11.28 -19.54
CA GLU A 26 2.38 -10.65 -18.92
C GLU A 26 2.68 -9.24 -19.49
N HIS A 27 2.29 -8.98 -20.74
CA HIS A 27 2.45 -7.70 -21.43
C HIS A 27 1.10 -7.01 -21.70
N LEU A 28 0.12 -7.19 -20.81
CA LEU A 28 -1.18 -6.53 -20.95
C LEU A 28 -1.03 -5.01 -20.85
N ASP A 29 -1.20 -4.33 -21.98
CA ASP A 29 -1.38 -2.89 -22.04
C ASP A 29 -2.87 -2.59 -21.88
N LEU A 30 -3.26 -1.96 -20.77
CA LEU A 30 -4.66 -1.59 -20.53
C LEU A 30 -5.06 -0.31 -21.29
N GLY A 31 -4.18 0.21 -22.15
CA GLY A 31 -4.29 1.53 -22.77
C GLY A 31 -3.94 2.65 -21.79
N ASN A 32 -3.79 3.87 -22.34
CA ASN A 32 -3.63 5.10 -21.57
C ASN A 32 -2.38 5.15 -20.66
N GLY A 33 -1.34 4.39 -20.98
CA GLY A 33 -0.11 4.28 -20.18
C GLY A 33 -0.23 3.41 -18.93
N LEU A 34 -1.34 2.69 -18.76
CA LEU A 34 -1.54 1.74 -17.67
C LEU A 34 -1.05 0.35 -18.10
N THR A 35 0.26 0.17 -18.09
CA THR A 35 0.89 -1.15 -18.23
C THR A 35 0.92 -1.87 -16.88
N ILE A 36 1.17 -3.18 -16.91
CA ILE A 36 1.46 -3.98 -15.70
C ILE A 36 2.55 -3.33 -14.84
N GLU A 37 3.58 -2.76 -15.48
CA GLU A 37 4.66 -2.04 -14.79
C GLU A 37 4.17 -0.77 -14.10
N ALA A 38 3.41 0.08 -14.79
CA ALA A 38 2.84 1.29 -14.21
C ALA A 38 1.90 0.96 -13.02
N TYR A 39 1.12 -0.11 -13.15
CA TYR A 39 0.27 -0.59 -12.06
C TYR A 39 1.08 -1.10 -10.87
N ASN A 40 2.22 -1.77 -11.11
CA ASN A 40 3.12 -2.21 -10.06
C ASN A 40 3.78 -1.02 -9.34
N GLN A 41 4.23 -0.01 -10.10
CA GLN A 41 4.78 1.23 -9.55
C GLN A 41 3.75 1.99 -8.70
N LEU A 42 2.47 2.00 -9.09
CA LEU A 42 1.39 2.58 -8.29
C LEU A 42 1.19 1.82 -6.96
N ILE A 43 1.23 0.49 -6.98
CA ILE A 43 1.15 -0.34 -5.78
C ILE A 43 2.31 -0.03 -4.83
N ASP A 44 3.54 0.03 -5.34
CA ASP A 44 4.72 0.34 -4.52
C ASP A 44 4.67 1.76 -3.95
N ASN A 45 4.27 2.76 -4.76
CA ASN A 45 4.11 4.13 -4.28
C ASN A 45 3.06 4.24 -3.17
N ILE A 46 1.93 3.53 -3.30
CA ILE A 46 0.89 3.48 -2.25
C ILE A 46 1.41 2.76 -1.00
N ARG A 47 2.21 1.69 -1.14
CA ARG A 47 2.87 1.02 -0.02
C ARG A 47 3.82 1.95 0.72
N THR A 48 4.70 2.66 0.01
CA THR A 48 5.61 3.63 0.62
C THR A 48 4.85 4.76 1.33
N LYS A 49 3.78 5.28 0.73
CA LYS A 49 2.91 6.27 1.39
C LYS A 49 2.23 5.70 2.63
N LEU A 50 1.78 4.45 2.58
CA LEU A 50 1.18 3.77 3.73
C LEU A 50 2.18 3.56 4.86
N GLU A 51 3.42 3.18 4.53
CA GLU A 51 4.50 3.05 5.50
C GLU A 51 4.87 4.38 6.12
N ALA A 52 5.06 5.43 5.31
CA ALA A 52 5.30 6.79 5.81
C ALA A 52 4.17 7.26 6.73
N HIS A 53 2.92 7.01 6.35
CA HIS A 53 1.76 7.31 7.18
C HIS A 53 1.75 6.50 8.49
N ASN A 54 2.13 5.22 8.44
CA ASN A 54 2.25 4.38 9.63
C ASN A 54 3.41 4.82 10.55
N MET A 55 4.53 5.29 9.99
CA MET A 55 5.65 5.85 10.77
C MET A 55 5.26 7.15 11.46
N LEU A 56 4.54 8.05 10.76
CA LEU A 56 3.98 9.26 11.37
C LEU A 56 2.99 8.92 12.49
N LEU A 57 2.13 7.93 12.26
CA LEU A 57 1.20 7.44 13.28
C LEU A 57 1.92 6.84 14.49
N LEU A 58 3.01 6.10 14.29
CA LEU A 58 3.88 5.59 15.36
C LEU A 58 4.53 6.72 16.15
N GLY A 59 5.02 7.76 15.46
CA GLY A 59 5.57 8.96 16.10
C GLY A 59 4.52 9.71 16.95
N LEU A 60 3.30 9.87 16.41
CA LEU A 60 2.17 10.43 17.15
C LEU A 60 1.77 9.55 18.34
N LYS A 61 1.77 8.22 18.17
CA LYS A 61 1.50 7.26 19.25
C LYS A 61 2.54 7.37 20.37
N GLN A 62 3.82 7.50 20.04
CA GLN A 62 4.90 7.68 21.02
C GLN A 62 4.72 9.01 21.76
N LYS A 63 4.35 10.08 21.05
CA LYS A 63 4.08 11.41 21.61
C LYS A 63 2.79 11.51 22.43
N LEU A 64 1.83 10.59 22.25
CA LEU A 64 0.63 10.47 23.08
C LEU A 64 0.84 9.55 24.29
N SER A 65 2.03 8.95 24.42
CA SER A 65 2.42 8.08 25.54
C SER A 65 3.39 8.68 26.59
N PRO A 66 3.55 10.01 26.78
CA PRO A 66 4.21 10.56 27.95
C PRO A 66 3.17 11.17 28.92
N ASN A 67 2.23 10.38 29.42
CA ASN A 67 1.54 10.72 30.68
C ASN A 67 0.85 9.51 31.31
N VAL A 68 1.64 8.62 31.90
CA VAL A 68 1.19 7.80 33.04
C VAL A 68 2.32 7.79 34.06
N ALA A 69 2.34 8.85 34.86
CA ALA A 69 2.90 8.85 36.21
C ALA A 69 1.96 8.05 37.13
#